data_AF-A0A505GV57-F1
#
_entry.id   AF-A0A505GV57-F1
#
_cell.length_a   1.000
_cell.length_b   1.000
_cell.length_c   1.000
_cell.angle_alpha   90.00
_cell.angle_beta   90.00
_cell.angle_gamma   90.00
#
_symmetry.space_group_name_H-M   'P 1'
#
loop_
_entity.id
_entity.type
_entity.pdbx_description
1 polymer ?
#
loop_
_entity_poly.entity_id
_entity_poly.type
_entity_poly.pdbx_seq_one_letter_code
_entity_poly.pdbx_strand_id
1 'polypeptide(L)'
;MSESRTVTTVEELQAALAEAVPEIRVDGTITGCTRIVMPPGSALRGGRLEFGSKGVLMTKDNTLEDIELVVPDYEAAVYADTEQREWGTLRLHNVTTTGQVSLIAEDGVRSGHIDIDTLTITAADVRGRLRRPFSYGVEALQGALTIWNRQSHSAVKITAEAVNVSAGTEDEPVRGSGVFVGGFGILGDETVPRGGTLTMGRLTTGPIHSDGGIVPGTADLISAGVFVITGATVDTVTNEGPVTTYGQNDMVLDNWGTVNRWIAQAPVTSYGPSGIGFVNFSDIGTLTVTGPIRTFGRGARGFNLYEGTMGSAHFGAIATHGDGSIGIQLAKPLPEVTVDGDISTAGGAGLSLVKGVQTWLKAVGVSIRPGGAVDRLSVGGAIRTTGDDVVTVEIADRVGSWSVPGGIRAEGENSDGVHVSGAGTVPTNVTITAAHGADIVEEDSAG
;
A
#
# COMPACT_ATOMS: atom_id res chain seq x y z
N MET A 1 -10.88 -34.18 -24.92
CA MET A 1 -10.27 -32.95 -25.49
C MET A 1 -11.33 -31.88 -25.34
N SER A 2 -11.09 -30.84 -24.54
CA SER A 2 -12.00 -29.70 -24.51
C SER A 2 -12.04 -29.09 -25.91
N GLU A 3 -13.24 -28.81 -26.40
CA GLU A 3 -13.43 -28.19 -27.70
C GLU A 3 -12.95 -26.75 -27.62
N SER A 4 -11.92 -26.41 -28.42
CA SER A 4 -11.36 -25.05 -28.49
C SER A 4 -11.73 -24.40 -29.82
N ARG A 5 -11.97 -23.09 -29.82
CA ARG A 5 -12.31 -22.30 -31.01
C ARG A 5 -11.39 -21.11 -31.15
N THR A 6 -10.78 -20.97 -32.33
CA THR A 6 -10.02 -19.77 -32.68
C THR A 6 -10.94 -18.73 -33.28
N VAL A 7 -10.79 -17.47 -32.87
CA VAL A 7 -11.59 -16.32 -33.33
C VAL A 7 -10.65 -15.19 -33.74
N THR A 8 -11.01 -14.49 -34.80
CA THR A 8 -10.24 -13.39 -35.41
C THR A 8 -11.07 -12.12 -35.59
N THR A 9 -12.39 -12.20 -35.37
CA THR A 9 -13.35 -11.10 -35.54
C THR A 9 -14.29 -10.97 -34.35
N VAL A 10 -14.95 -9.82 -34.22
CA VAL A 10 -15.94 -9.59 -33.15
C VAL A 10 -17.12 -10.54 -33.30
N GLU A 11 -17.57 -10.80 -34.52
CA GLU A 11 -18.69 -11.68 -34.81
C GLU A 11 -18.40 -13.13 -34.40
N GLU A 12 -17.19 -13.62 -34.70
CA GLU A 12 -16.75 -14.96 -34.28
C GLU A 12 -16.62 -15.06 -32.76
N LEU A 13 -16.07 -14.04 -32.11
CA LEU A 13 -15.97 -13.98 -30.65
C LEU A 13 -17.34 -13.99 -29.99
N GLN A 14 -18.29 -13.18 -30.48
CA GLN A 14 -19.67 -13.14 -29.99
C GLN A 14 -20.38 -14.48 -30.18
N ALA A 15 -20.20 -15.12 -31.34
CA ALA A 15 -20.76 -16.45 -31.60
C ALA A 15 -20.19 -17.50 -30.64
N ALA A 16 -18.87 -17.51 -30.41
CA ALA A 16 -18.22 -18.43 -29.49
C ALA A 16 -18.71 -18.25 -28.03
N LEU A 17 -18.90 -17.00 -27.60
CA LEU A 17 -19.46 -16.68 -26.28
C LEU A 17 -20.92 -17.13 -26.16
N ALA A 18 -21.76 -16.90 -27.17
CA ALA A 18 -23.16 -17.29 -27.18
C ALA A 18 -23.35 -18.82 -27.15
N GLU A 19 -22.43 -19.55 -27.79
CA GLU A 19 -22.39 -21.02 -27.80
C GLU A 19 -21.73 -21.61 -26.55
N ALA A 20 -21.27 -20.77 -25.61
CA ALA A 20 -20.58 -21.20 -24.40
C ALA A 20 -19.38 -22.12 -24.67
N VAL A 21 -18.59 -21.79 -25.70
CA VAL A 21 -17.39 -22.55 -26.05
C VAL A 21 -16.44 -22.60 -24.84
N PRO A 22 -15.98 -23.80 -24.42
CA PRO A 22 -15.13 -23.93 -23.23
C PRO A 22 -13.80 -23.18 -23.33
N GLU A 23 -13.20 -23.13 -24.51
CA GLU A 23 -11.93 -22.44 -24.73
C GLU A 23 -11.96 -21.61 -26.02
N ILE A 24 -11.85 -20.29 -25.86
CA ILE A 24 -11.83 -19.32 -26.95
C ILE A 24 -10.42 -18.77 -27.07
N ARG A 25 -9.80 -18.92 -28.25
CA ARG A 25 -8.47 -18.39 -28.57
C ARG A 25 -8.60 -17.22 -29.53
N VAL A 26 -8.16 -16.05 -29.10
CA VAL A 26 -8.09 -14.86 -29.94
C VAL A 26 -6.78 -14.92 -30.71
N ASP A 27 -6.86 -14.85 -32.03
CA ASP A 27 -5.71 -14.74 -32.92
C ASP A 27 -5.62 -13.32 -33.48
N GLY A 28 -4.55 -12.62 -33.16
CA GLY A 28 -4.32 -11.22 -33.52
C GLY A 28 -5.06 -10.21 -32.62
N THR A 29 -5.51 -9.12 -33.23
CA THR A 29 -6.19 -8.02 -32.54
C THR A 29 -7.63 -7.90 -33.03
N ILE A 30 -8.59 -7.89 -32.10
CA ILE A 30 -10.00 -7.65 -32.39
C ILE A 30 -10.37 -6.29 -31.81
N THR A 31 -10.86 -5.40 -32.67
CA THR A 31 -11.23 -4.03 -32.32
C THR A 31 -12.75 -3.83 -32.33
N GLY A 32 -13.24 -2.84 -31.60
CA GLY A 32 -14.68 -2.55 -31.54
C GLY A 32 -15.46 -3.55 -30.70
N CYS A 33 -14.80 -4.22 -29.75
CA CYS A 33 -15.45 -5.13 -28.83
C CYS A 33 -16.46 -4.38 -27.95
N THR A 34 -17.65 -4.94 -27.82
CA THR A 34 -18.58 -4.57 -26.74
C THR A 34 -18.18 -5.31 -25.47
N ARG A 35 -18.73 -4.90 -24.32
CA ARG A 35 -18.64 -5.67 -23.06
C ARG A 35 -18.83 -7.17 -23.31
N ILE A 36 -17.92 -7.98 -22.79
CA ILE A 36 -18.00 -9.44 -22.83
C ILE A 36 -18.54 -9.95 -21.49
N VAL A 37 -19.43 -10.93 -21.55
CA VAL A 37 -19.86 -11.71 -20.39
C VAL A 37 -19.37 -13.13 -20.59
N MET A 38 -18.47 -13.59 -19.73
CA MET A 38 -17.89 -14.92 -19.84
C MET A 38 -18.93 -15.99 -19.45
N PRO A 39 -19.17 -17.01 -20.29
CA PRO A 39 -19.95 -18.19 -19.90
C PRO A 39 -19.27 -18.92 -18.73
N PRO A 40 -20.00 -19.50 -17.77
CA PRO A 40 -19.40 -20.25 -16.68
C PRO A 40 -18.45 -21.36 -17.16
N GLY A 41 -17.26 -21.47 -16.55
CA GLY A 41 -16.25 -22.48 -16.87
C GLY A 41 -15.44 -22.23 -18.14
N SER A 42 -15.71 -21.13 -18.87
CA SER A 42 -15.00 -20.82 -20.12
C SER A 42 -13.66 -20.11 -19.87
N ALA A 43 -12.74 -20.29 -20.82
CA ALA A 43 -11.47 -19.61 -20.90
C ALA A 43 -11.37 -18.74 -22.17
N LEU A 44 -10.83 -17.53 -22.02
CA LEU A 44 -10.50 -16.63 -23.12
C LEU A 44 -8.99 -16.40 -23.13
N ARG A 45 -8.34 -16.70 -24.26
CA ARG A 45 -6.89 -16.83 -24.34
C ARG A 45 -6.30 -16.12 -25.54
N GLY A 46 -5.07 -15.63 -25.40
CA GLY A 46 -4.31 -15.09 -26.52
C GLY A 46 -4.77 -13.70 -26.97
N GLY A 47 -3.99 -13.12 -27.88
CA GLY A 47 -4.38 -11.95 -28.67
C GLY A 47 -4.63 -10.67 -27.86
N ARG A 48 -5.26 -9.71 -28.54
CA ARG A 48 -5.57 -8.38 -28.01
C ARG A 48 -7.02 -8.02 -28.31
N LEU A 49 -7.75 -7.55 -27.29
CA LEU A 49 -9.13 -7.08 -27.42
C LEU A 49 -9.23 -5.60 -27.06
N GLU A 50 -9.83 -4.80 -27.94
CA GLU A 50 -10.03 -3.36 -27.74
C GLU A 50 -11.52 -3.02 -27.64
N PHE A 51 -11.89 -2.37 -26.52
CA PHE A 51 -13.26 -2.03 -26.20
C PHE A 51 -13.46 -0.51 -26.15
N GLY A 52 -14.66 -0.06 -26.52
CA GLY A 52 -15.09 1.33 -26.31
C GLY A 52 -15.70 1.61 -24.93
N SER A 53 -15.77 0.59 -24.07
CA SER A 53 -16.43 0.62 -22.75
C SER A 53 -15.76 -0.39 -21.81
N LYS A 54 -16.42 -0.78 -20.71
CA LYS A 54 -16.03 -1.94 -19.90
C LYS A 54 -15.69 -3.17 -20.74
N GLY A 55 -14.67 -3.91 -20.30
CA GLY A 55 -14.17 -5.10 -20.96
C GLY A 55 -14.92 -6.36 -20.55
N VAL A 56 -14.24 -7.25 -19.85
CA VAL A 56 -14.68 -8.61 -19.56
C VAL A 56 -15.31 -8.72 -18.17
N LEU A 57 -16.58 -9.15 -18.14
CA LEU A 57 -17.26 -9.62 -16.93
C LEU A 57 -16.98 -11.12 -16.73
N MET A 58 -16.29 -11.47 -15.64
CA MET A 58 -16.07 -12.85 -15.19
C MET A 58 -17.25 -13.30 -14.32
N THR A 59 -17.79 -14.48 -14.58
CA THR A 59 -18.97 -15.04 -13.89
C THR A 59 -18.58 -16.12 -12.88
N LYS A 60 -18.26 -17.33 -13.35
CA LYS A 60 -17.93 -18.49 -12.52
C LYS A 60 -16.91 -19.37 -13.21
N ASP A 61 -15.86 -19.78 -12.49
CA ASP A 61 -14.81 -20.68 -12.98
C ASP A 61 -14.15 -20.22 -14.30
N ASN A 62 -14.03 -18.90 -14.49
CA ASN A 62 -13.49 -18.32 -15.71
C ASN A 62 -11.97 -18.13 -15.66
N THR A 63 -11.36 -18.19 -16.85
CA THR A 63 -9.93 -17.95 -17.03
C THR A 63 -9.68 -16.93 -18.14
N LEU A 64 -8.86 -15.94 -17.85
CA LEU A 64 -8.23 -15.05 -18.83
C LEU A 64 -6.74 -15.38 -18.85
N GLU A 65 -6.18 -15.71 -20.02
CA GLU A 65 -4.78 -16.13 -20.10
C GLU A 65 -4.07 -15.64 -21.36
N ASP A 66 -2.83 -15.19 -21.22
CA ASP A 66 -1.98 -14.72 -22.34
C ASP A 66 -2.67 -13.66 -23.21
N ILE A 67 -3.42 -12.75 -22.59
CA ILE A 67 -4.31 -11.83 -23.30
C ILE A 67 -4.05 -10.37 -22.92
N GLU A 68 -4.19 -9.50 -23.90
CA GLU A 68 -4.19 -8.05 -23.71
C GLU A 68 -5.60 -7.47 -23.83
N LEU A 69 -6.02 -6.68 -22.84
CA LEU A 69 -7.33 -6.02 -22.80
C LEU A 69 -7.18 -4.51 -22.72
N VAL A 70 -7.74 -3.79 -23.69
CA VAL A 70 -7.64 -2.33 -23.74
C VAL A 70 -9.02 -1.71 -23.69
N VAL A 71 -9.28 -0.98 -22.61
CA VAL A 71 -10.47 -0.15 -22.42
C VAL A 71 -10.04 1.31 -22.16
N PRO A 72 -10.94 2.30 -22.19
CA PRO A 72 -10.63 3.62 -21.63
C PRO A 72 -10.13 3.49 -20.19
N ASP A 73 -9.07 4.20 -19.81
CA ASP A 73 -8.39 4.05 -18.51
C ASP A 73 -9.30 4.19 -17.27
N TYR A 74 -10.39 4.96 -17.37
CA TYR A 74 -11.40 5.13 -16.32
C TYR A 74 -12.43 3.98 -16.24
N GLU A 75 -12.41 3.02 -17.17
CA GLU A 75 -13.29 1.85 -17.20
C GLU A 75 -12.67 0.63 -16.49
N ALA A 76 -13.51 -0.37 -16.23
CA ALA A 76 -13.06 -1.67 -15.76
C ALA A 76 -12.77 -2.59 -16.94
N ALA A 77 -11.51 -2.98 -17.11
CA ALA A 77 -11.09 -3.94 -18.12
C ALA A 77 -11.51 -5.36 -17.75
N VAL A 78 -11.38 -5.71 -16.47
CA VAL A 78 -11.82 -6.99 -15.90
C VAL A 78 -12.60 -6.73 -14.63
N TYR A 79 -13.76 -7.37 -14.47
CA TYR A 79 -14.57 -7.27 -13.27
C TYR A 79 -15.41 -8.52 -13.05
N ALA A 80 -15.84 -8.75 -11.82
CA ALA A 80 -16.59 -9.94 -11.44
C ALA A 80 -18.10 -9.70 -11.36
N ASP A 81 -18.88 -10.73 -11.68
CA ASP A 81 -20.34 -10.73 -11.60
C ASP A 81 -20.81 -10.82 -10.15
N THR A 82 -21.54 -9.80 -9.69
CA THR A 82 -22.03 -9.72 -8.32
C THR A 82 -23.36 -10.47 -8.12
N GLU A 83 -24.00 -10.94 -9.20
CA GLU A 83 -25.22 -11.74 -9.14
C GLU A 83 -24.93 -13.22 -8.86
N GLN A 84 -23.74 -13.71 -9.21
CA GLN A 84 -23.33 -15.09 -8.92
C GLN A 84 -23.16 -15.30 -7.42
N ARG A 85 -23.82 -16.33 -6.87
CA ARG A 85 -23.62 -16.70 -5.46
C ARG A 85 -22.24 -17.26 -5.18
N GLU A 86 -21.65 -17.95 -6.15
CA GLU A 86 -20.34 -18.60 -6.01
C GLU A 86 -19.55 -18.38 -7.29
N TRP A 87 -18.39 -17.76 -7.17
CA TRP A 87 -17.49 -17.56 -8.32
C TRP A 87 -16.69 -18.80 -8.70
N GLY A 88 -16.64 -19.81 -7.83
CA GLY A 88 -15.67 -20.89 -8.01
C GLY A 88 -14.25 -20.32 -7.98
N THR A 89 -13.46 -20.53 -9.03
CA THR A 89 -12.15 -19.86 -9.19
C THR A 89 -12.09 -18.95 -10.42
N LEU A 90 -11.83 -17.66 -10.21
CA LEU A 90 -11.54 -16.70 -11.29
C LEU A 90 -10.03 -16.61 -11.49
N ARG A 91 -9.54 -16.83 -12.72
CA ARG A 91 -8.12 -16.87 -13.06
C ARG A 91 -7.73 -15.76 -14.02
N LEU A 92 -6.66 -15.04 -13.70
CA LEU A 92 -6.00 -14.08 -14.58
C LEU A 92 -4.52 -14.44 -14.66
N HIS A 93 -4.11 -15.05 -15.76
CA HIS A 93 -2.75 -15.57 -15.93
C HIS A 93 -2.05 -14.86 -17.12
N ASN A 94 -0.92 -14.20 -16.89
CA ASN A 94 -0.22 -13.43 -17.92
C ASN A 94 -1.15 -12.44 -18.67
N VAL A 95 -1.84 -11.59 -17.92
CA VAL A 95 -2.79 -10.61 -18.45
C VAL A 95 -2.14 -9.23 -18.48
N THR A 96 -2.26 -8.54 -19.60
CA THR A 96 -1.88 -7.11 -19.72
C THR A 96 -3.13 -6.28 -19.98
N THR A 97 -3.27 -5.12 -19.34
CA THR A 97 -4.46 -4.30 -19.53
C THR A 97 -4.27 -2.81 -19.36
N THR A 98 -5.03 -2.03 -20.13
CA THR A 98 -5.41 -0.65 -19.81
C THR A 98 -6.83 -0.64 -19.26
N GLY A 99 -7.03 0.02 -18.12
CA GLY A 99 -8.25 0.02 -17.32
C GLY A 99 -8.09 -0.78 -16.02
N GLN A 100 -9.08 -0.66 -15.14
CA GLN A 100 -9.06 -1.27 -13.82
C GLN A 100 -9.33 -2.79 -13.89
N VAL A 101 -8.64 -3.56 -13.04
CA VAL A 101 -9.04 -4.92 -12.65
C VAL A 101 -9.80 -4.84 -11.32
N SER A 102 -11.13 -5.00 -11.37
CA SER A 102 -12.06 -4.75 -10.26
C SER A 102 -12.81 -6.01 -9.84
N LEU A 103 -12.21 -6.81 -8.95
CA LEU A 103 -12.76 -8.07 -8.43
C LEU A 103 -13.40 -7.82 -7.05
N ILE A 104 -14.63 -7.31 -7.07
CA ILE A 104 -15.35 -6.87 -5.86
C ILE A 104 -16.52 -7.82 -5.58
N ALA A 105 -16.49 -8.49 -4.42
CA ALA A 105 -17.56 -9.37 -3.99
C ALA A 105 -18.61 -8.56 -3.24
N GLU A 106 -19.79 -8.42 -3.84
CA GLU A 106 -20.94 -7.74 -3.27
C GLU A 106 -22.24 -8.40 -3.72
N ASP A 107 -23.38 -7.87 -3.29
CA ASP A 107 -24.71 -8.36 -3.63
C ASP A 107 -24.91 -9.87 -3.37
N GLY A 108 -25.01 -10.68 -4.43
CA GLY A 108 -25.29 -12.11 -4.41
C GLY A 108 -24.13 -12.99 -3.96
N VAL A 109 -22.89 -12.51 -4.04
CA VAL A 109 -21.67 -13.30 -3.84
C VAL A 109 -21.52 -13.82 -2.41
N ARG A 110 -21.22 -15.10 -2.24
CA ARG A 110 -21.05 -15.76 -0.92
C ARG A 110 -19.72 -16.49 -0.77
N SER A 111 -19.07 -16.86 -1.87
CA SER A 111 -17.77 -17.51 -1.87
C SER A 111 -17.08 -17.36 -3.22
N GLY A 112 -15.76 -17.51 -3.21
CA GLY A 112 -14.93 -17.50 -4.42
C GLY A 112 -13.45 -17.56 -4.09
N HIS A 113 -12.68 -18.01 -5.08
CA HIS A 113 -11.23 -17.92 -5.11
C HIS A 113 -10.81 -17.06 -6.31
N ILE A 114 -9.84 -16.19 -6.10
CA ILE A 114 -9.22 -15.37 -7.15
C ILE A 114 -7.77 -15.81 -7.25
N ASP A 115 -7.33 -16.17 -8.45
CA ASP A 115 -5.98 -16.64 -8.71
C ASP A 115 -5.37 -15.78 -9.82
N ILE A 116 -4.48 -14.87 -9.44
CA ILE A 116 -3.78 -13.96 -10.34
C ILE A 116 -2.32 -14.39 -10.39
N ASP A 117 -1.85 -14.71 -11.59
CA ASP A 117 -0.43 -14.97 -11.87
C ASP A 117 0.00 -14.06 -13.01
N THR A 118 0.84 -13.08 -12.71
CA THR A 118 1.39 -12.14 -13.69
C THR A 118 0.30 -11.27 -14.31
N LEU A 119 0.10 -10.10 -13.70
CA LEU A 119 -0.84 -9.07 -14.16
C LEU A 119 -0.10 -7.75 -14.35
N THR A 120 -0.18 -7.17 -15.55
CA THR A 120 0.35 -5.84 -15.83
C THR A 120 -0.77 -4.88 -16.16
N ILE A 121 -0.94 -3.84 -15.35
CA ILE A 121 -1.90 -2.76 -15.61
C ILE A 121 -1.12 -1.54 -16.10
N THR A 122 -1.19 -1.24 -17.39
CA THR A 122 -0.37 -0.17 -18.00
C THR A 122 -0.87 1.22 -17.63
N ALA A 123 -2.19 1.42 -17.59
CA ALA A 123 -2.83 2.64 -17.13
C ALA A 123 -4.21 2.35 -16.56
N ALA A 124 -4.62 3.11 -15.55
CA ALA A 124 -5.97 3.10 -14.98
C ALA A 124 -6.23 4.42 -14.25
N ASP A 125 -7.46 4.93 -14.31
CA ASP A 125 -7.91 6.06 -13.50
C ASP A 125 -9.10 5.68 -12.63
N VAL A 126 -8.84 5.48 -11.34
CA VAL A 126 -9.84 5.04 -10.37
C VAL A 126 -10.26 6.15 -9.41
N ARG A 127 -9.85 7.40 -9.66
CA ARG A 127 -10.24 8.56 -8.82
C ARG A 127 -11.75 8.78 -8.80
N GLY A 128 -12.42 8.46 -9.91
CA GLY A 128 -13.87 8.51 -10.06
C GLY A 128 -14.65 7.40 -9.32
N ARG A 129 -13.97 6.44 -8.68
CA ARG A 129 -14.65 5.39 -7.89
C ARG A 129 -15.19 5.99 -6.58
N LEU A 130 -16.51 6.00 -6.48
CA LEU A 130 -17.24 6.62 -5.36
C LEU A 130 -17.18 5.80 -4.06
N ARG A 131 -16.98 4.49 -4.17
CA ARG A 131 -17.00 3.60 -3.01
C ARG A 131 -15.59 3.49 -2.44
N ARG A 132 -15.40 4.00 -1.23
CA ARG A 132 -14.11 4.08 -0.52
C ARG A 132 -14.30 3.60 0.92
N PRO A 133 -13.38 2.81 1.49
CA PRO A 133 -13.36 2.56 2.93
C PRO A 133 -12.97 3.86 3.67
N PHE A 134 -13.42 4.04 4.92
CA PHE A 134 -13.18 5.26 5.70
C PHE A 134 -12.67 4.92 7.11
N SER A 135 -11.35 4.86 7.28
CA SER A 135 -10.73 4.56 8.58
C SER A 135 -9.85 5.70 9.03
N TYR A 136 -9.56 5.77 10.34
CA TYR A 136 -8.56 6.69 10.90
C TYR A 136 -8.71 8.16 10.46
N GLY A 137 -9.94 8.59 10.19
CA GLY A 137 -10.27 9.96 9.76
C GLY A 137 -10.03 10.25 8.28
N VAL A 138 -9.81 9.22 7.45
CA VAL A 138 -9.55 9.36 6.00
C VAL A 138 -10.30 8.33 5.17
N GLU A 139 -10.72 8.72 3.96
CA GLU A 139 -11.14 7.80 2.90
C GLU A 139 -9.92 7.28 2.13
N ALA A 140 -9.97 6.04 1.64
CA ALA A 140 -8.94 5.49 0.76
C ALA A 140 -9.44 5.32 -0.69
N LEU A 141 -8.66 5.82 -1.65
CA LEU A 141 -8.88 5.56 -3.08
C LEU A 141 -8.68 4.07 -3.41
N GLN A 142 -9.52 3.55 -4.31
CA GLN A 142 -9.37 2.19 -4.84
C GLN A 142 -8.07 2.03 -5.64
N GLY A 143 -7.72 0.78 -5.95
CA GLY A 143 -6.53 0.42 -6.71
C GLY A 143 -6.81 0.15 -8.19
N ALA A 144 -5.79 0.32 -9.03
CA ALA A 144 -5.78 -0.21 -10.39
C ALA A 144 -6.07 -1.73 -10.40
N LEU A 145 -5.47 -2.48 -9.48
CA LEU A 145 -5.98 -3.77 -9.02
C LEU A 145 -6.79 -3.56 -7.74
N THR A 146 -8.05 -3.99 -7.74
CA THR A 146 -8.91 -4.01 -6.55
C THR A 146 -9.47 -5.41 -6.33
N ILE A 147 -9.12 -6.02 -5.20
CA ILE A 147 -9.74 -7.25 -4.69
C ILE A 147 -10.44 -6.91 -3.38
N TRP A 148 -11.77 -6.89 -3.37
CA TRP A 148 -12.49 -6.37 -2.20
C TRP A 148 -13.73 -7.19 -1.87
N ASN A 149 -13.76 -7.81 -0.68
CA ASN A 149 -14.97 -8.41 -0.16
C ASN A 149 -15.82 -7.39 0.59
N ARG A 150 -16.94 -6.99 0.01
CA ARG A 150 -17.86 -5.97 0.54
C ARG A 150 -19.17 -6.53 1.06
N GLN A 151 -19.20 -7.83 1.33
CA GLN A 151 -20.35 -8.45 1.96
C GLN A 151 -20.46 -7.97 3.40
N SER A 152 -21.62 -7.48 3.82
CA SER A 152 -21.85 -7.11 5.23
C SER A 152 -21.96 -8.33 6.15
N HIS A 153 -22.15 -9.52 5.58
CA HIS A 153 -22.33 -10.75 6.34
C HIS A 153 -20.99 -11.44 6.64
N SER A 154 -20.67 -11.62 7.92
CA SER A 154 -19.37 -12.15 8.38
C SER A 154 -19.03 -13.58 7.98
N ALA A 155 -20.04 -14.39 7.66
CA ALA A 155 -19.81 -15.73 7.13
C ALA A 155 -19.24 -15.76 5.70
N VAL A 156 -19.29 -14.65 4.95
CA VAL A 156 -18.80 -14.62 3.57
C VAL A 156 -17.29 -14.47 3.54
N LYS A 157 -16.62 -15.45 2.95
CA LYS A 157 -15.16 -15.48 2.82
C LYS A 157 -14.79 -15.55 1.35
N ILE A 158 -13.96 -14.61 0.92
CA ILE A 158 -13.29 -14.65 -0.38
C ILE A 158 -11.83 -15.00 -0.12
N THR A 159 -11.27 -15.83 -0.98
CA THR A 159 -9.85 -16.19 -0.91
C THR A 159 -9.15 -15.69 -2.17
N ALA A 160 -7.87 -15.35 -2.07
CA ALA A 160 -7.09 -14.99 -3.26
C ALA A 160 -5.61 -15.34 -3.15
N GLU A 161 -4.99 -15.58 -4.30
CA GLU A 161 -3.55 -15.49 -4.52
C GLU A 161 -3.34 -14.43 -5.62
N ALA A 162 -2.37 -13.55 -5.44
CA ALA A 162 -1.97 -12.60 -6.47
C ALA A 162 -0.46 -12.51 -6.53
N VAL A 163 0.14 -12.96 -7.62
CA VAL A 163 1.59 -12.94 -7.82
C VAL A 163 1.97 -12.15 -9.05
N ASN A 164 3.12 -11.47 -8.99
CA ASN A 164 3.72 -10.70 -10.07
C ASN A 164 2.81 -9.60 -10.63
N VAL A 165 2.15 -8.84 -9.73
CA VAL A 165 1.30 -7.70 -10.13
C VAL A 165 2.15 -6.45 -10.35
N SER A 166 2.04 -5.82 -11.50
CA SER A 166 2.66 -4.53 -11.81
C SER A 166 1.62 -3.51 -12.28
N ALA A 167 1.80 -2.24 -11.94
CA ALA A 167 0.84 -1.18 -12.26
C ALA A 167 1.53 0.16 -12.52
N GLY A 168 1.25 0.74 -13.68
CA GLY A 168 1.79 2.03 -14.10
C GLY A 168 3.29 2.01 -14.38
N THR A 169 3.80 3.14 -14.84
CA THR A 169 5.22 3.40 -15.06
C THR A 169 5.62 4.73 -14.43
N GLU A 170 6.92 5.05 -14.44
CA GLU A 170 7.39 6.36 -13.98
C GLU A 170 6.78 7.52 -14.79
N ASP A 171 6.72 7.38 -16.11
CA ASP A 171 6.17 8.39 -17.01
C ASP A 171 4.63 8.44 -16.97
N GLU A 172 4.00 7.28 -16.75
CA GLU A 172 2.54 7.11 -16.74
C GLU A 172 2.08 6.32 -15.50
N PRO A 173 2.07 6.94 -14.31
CA PRO A 173 1.57 6.29 -13.10
C PRO A 173 0.05 6.10 -13.17
N VAL A 174 -0.46 5.02 -12.58
CA VAL A 174 -1.91 4.84 -12.43
C VAL A 174 -2.49 5.92 -11.52
N ARG A 175 -3.73 6.37 -11.80
CA ARG A 175 -4.38 7.43 -11.03
C ARG A 175 -5.28 6.85 -9.94
N GLY A 176 -4.91 7.06 -8.68
CA GLY A 176 -5.51 6.38 -7.51
C GLY A 176 -4.48 5.52 -6.79
N SER A 177 -4.90 4.44 -6.13
CA SER A 177 -3.98 3.46 -5.56
C SER A 177 -3.45 2.50 -6.64
N GLY A 178 -2.30 1.86 -6.40
CA GLY A 178 -1.78 0.80 -7.26
C GLY A 178 -2.53 -0.51 -7.06
N VAL A 179 -2.29 -1.15 -5.92
CA VAL A 179 -2.94 -2.39 -5.49
C VAL A 179 -3.78 -2.12 -4.24
N PHE A 180 -5.02 -2.58 -4.25
CA PHE A 180 -5.95 -2.48 -3.14
C PHE A 180 -6.54 -3.85 -2.83
N VAL A 181 -6.33 -4.35 -1.62
CA VAL A 181 -6.93 -5.61 -1.14
C VAL A 181 -7.64 -5.37 0.18
N GLY A 182 -8.86 -5.88 0.33
CA GLY A 182 -9.67 -5.56 1.52
C GLY A 182 -10.82 -6.52 1.77
N GLY A 183 -11.30 -6.51 3.01
CA GLY A 183 -12.61 -7.07 3.37
C GLY A 183 -13.59 -5.96 3.76
N PHE A 184 -14.62 -6.33 4.50
CA PHE A 184 -15.65 -5.40 4.94
C PHE A 184 -15.20 -4.63 6.20
N GLY A 185 -15.07 -3.31 6.09
CA GLY A 185 -15.01 -2.37 7.21
C GLY A 185 -16.39 -1.74 7.50
N ILE A 186 -16.59 -1.22 8.72
CA ILE A 186 -17.79 -0.41 9.05
C ILE A 186 -17.41 1.06 9.10
N LEU A 187 -18.06 1.86 8.26
CA LEU A 187 -18.03 3.32 8.32
C LEU A 187 -18.14 3.83 9.78
N GLY A 188 -17.06 4.41 10.31
CA GLY A 188 -17.05 5.13 11.60
C GLY A 188 -16.61 4.33 12.85
N ASP A 189 -16.33 3.03 12.75
CA ASP A 189 -15.66 2.24 13.82
C ASP A 189 -14.85 1.10 13.19
N GLU A 190 -13.61 1.40 12.82
CA GLU A 190 -12.82 0.63 11.85
C GLU A 190 -11.58 -0.06 12.43
N THR A 191 -11.58 -0.34 13.73
CA THR A 191 -10.53 -1.17 14.34
C THR A 191 -10.87 -2.66 14.35
N VAL A 192 -12.09 -3.04 13.95
CA VAL A 192 -12.55 -4.44 13.98
C VAL A 192 -13.23 -4.81 12.66
N PRO A 193 -12.77 -5.86 11.95
CA PRO A 193 -13.45 -6.33 10.75
C PRO A 193 -14.85 -6.83 11.10
N ARG A 194 -15.87 -6.29 10.44
CA ARG A 194 -17.28 -6.60 10.73
C ARG A 194 -18.04 -6.91 9.47
N GLY A 195 -17.79 -8.08 8.89
CA GLY A 195 -18.45 -8.53 7.68
C GLY A 195 -17.58 -9.52 6.95
N GLY A 196 -17.80 -9.63 5.65
CA GLY A 196 -17.08 -10.55 4.81
C GLY A 196 -15.58 -10.26 4.81
N THR A 197 -14.78 -11.32 4.84
CA THR A 197 -13.33 -11.22 4.90
C THR A 197 -12.68 -11.62 3.58
N LEU A 198 -11.50 -11.08 3.33
CA LEU A 198 -10.58 -11.53 2.29
C LEU A 198 -9.41 -12.26 2.97
N THR A 199 -9.09 -13.46 2.52
CA THR A 199 -7.91 -14.20 2.98
C THR A 199 -6.98 -14.47 1.80
N MET A 200 -5.71 -14.10 1.95
CA MET A 200 -4.69 -14.33 0.93
C MET A 200 -3.49 -15.06 1.52
N GLY A 201 -2.97 -16.06 0.82
CA GLY A 201 -1.68 -16.65 1.17
C GLY A 201 -0.56 -15.73 0.71
N ARG A 202 -0.57 -15.30 -0.55
CA ARG A 202 0.45 -14.40 -1.11
C ARG A 202 -0.13 -13.25 -1.91
N LEU A 203 0.49 -12.09 -1.72
CA LEU A 203 0.41 -10.93 -2.59
C LEU A 203 1.84 -10.53 -2.99
N THR A 204 2.23 -10.70 -4.27
CA THR A 204 3.53 -10.22 -4.77
C THR A 204 3.38 -9.17 -5.86
N THR A 205 4.23 -8.14 -5.81
CA THR A 205 4.23 -7.07 -6.80
C THR A 205 5.59 -6.94 -7.49
N GLY A 206 5.56 -6.70 -8.79
CA GLY A 206 6.65 -6.08 -9.53
C GLY A 206 6.67 -4.56 -9.29
N PRO A 207 7.06 -3.74 -10.29
CA PRO A 207 6.99 -2.29 -10.19
C PRO A 207 5.56 -1.77 -10.03
N ILE A 208 5.38 -0.85 -9.08
CA ILE A 208 4.12 -0.12 -8.86
C ILE A 208 4.42 1.38 -8.87
N HIS A 209 3.75 2.11 -9.76
CA HIS A 209 3.82 3.56 -9.87
C HIS A 209 2.40 4.13 -9.83
N SER A 210 2.10 4.92 -8.79
CA SER A 210 0.77 5.49 -8.59
C SER A 210 0.80 6.97 -8.21
N ASP A 211 -0.18 7.72 -8.68
CA ASP A 211 -0.46 9.09 -8.27
C ASP A 211 -1.94 9.21 -7.93
N GLY A 212 -2.27 9.39 -6.65
CA GLY A 212 -3.64 9.50 -6.17
C GLY A 212 -4.44 10.61 -6.83
N GLY A 213 -3.77 11.64 -7.38
CA GLY A 213 -4.40 12.83 -7.93
C GLY A 213 -5.26 13.57 -6.92
N ILE A 214 -4.89 13.47 -5.65
CA ILE A 214 -5.57 14.12 -4.54
C ILE A 214 -5.25 15.61 -4.60
N VAL A 215 -6.30 16.43 -4.53
CA VAL A 215 -6.16 17.89 -4.62
C VAL A 215 -5.40 18.40 -3.40
N PRO A 216 -4.45 19.34 -3.58
CA PRO A 216 -3.74 19.90 -2.44
C PRO A 216 -4.66 20.50 -1.37
N GLY A 217 -4.37 20.21 -0.10
CA GLY A 217 -5.20 20.63 1.03
C GLY A 217 -6.37 19.70 1.39
N THR A 218 -6.68 18.67 0.59
CA THR A 218 -7.59 17.59 1.00
C THR A 218 -6.89 16.71 2.04
N ALA A 219 -7.33 16.74 3.30
CA ALA A 219 -6.68 16.02 4.40
C ALA A 219 -7.33 14.67 4.73
N ASP A 220 -8.58 14.48 4.33
CA ASP A 220 -9.46 13.35 4.62
C ASP A 220 -9.50 12.30 3.49
N LEU A 221 -8.55 12.36 2.55
CA LEU A 221 -8.44 11.41 1.44
C LEU A 221 -6.98 11.01 1.25
N ILE A 222 -6.77 9.71 1.04
CA ILE A 222 -5.44 9.11 0.80
C ILE A 222 -5.50 8.10 -0.36
N SER A 223 -4.33 7.77 -0.89
CA SER A 223 -4.12 6.61 -1.76
C SER A 223 -2.91 5.81 -1.28
N ALA A 224 -2.68 4.61 -1.84
CA ALA A 224 -1.41 3.94 -1.65
C ALA A 224 -0.87 3.20 -2.88
N GLY A 225 0.44 3.02 -2.96
CA GLY A 225 1.06 2.11 -3.92
C GLY A 225 0.54 0.68 -3.72
N VAL A 226 0.69 0.15 -2.50
CA VAL A 226 0.08 -1.12 -2.07
C VAL A 226 -0.69 -0.92 -0.77
N PHE A 227 -1.98 -1.23 -0.81
CA PHE A 227 -2.92 -1.00 0.29
C PHE A 227 -3.58 -2.31 0.74
N VAL A 228 -3.32 -2.72 1.98
CA VAL A 228 -4.04 -3.80 2.66
C VAL A 228 -5.05 -3.19 3.63
N ILE A 229 -6.33 -3.23 3.30
CA ILE A 229 -7.41 -2.60 4.06
C ILE A 229 -8.02 -3.57 5.09
N THR A 230 -8.68 -3.02 6.11
CA THR A 230 -9.47 -3.74 7.10
C THR A 230 -10.31 -4.89 6.51
N GLY A 231 -10.35 -6.02 7.21
CA GLY A 231 -11.06 -7.22 6.77
C GLY A 231 -10.26 -8.11 5.80
N ALA A 232 -9.06 -7.68 5.37
CA ALA A 232 -8.09 -8.56 4.73
C ALA A 232 -7.18 -9.22 5.78
N THR A 233 -6.87 -10.50 5.56
CA THR A 233 -5.79 -11.23 6.22
C THR A 233 -4.86 -11.77 5.14
N VAL A 234 -3.60 -11.34 5.14
CA VAL A 234 -2.60 -11.75 4.16
C VAL A 234 -1.45 -12.44 4.89
N ASP A 235 -1.11 -13.67 4.51
CA ASP A 235 0.03 -14.35 5.12
C ASP A 235 1.35 -13.68 4.73
N THR A 236 1.61 -13.50 3.42
CA THR A 236 2.81 -12.80 2.96
C THR A 236 2.51 -11.77 1.88
N VAL A 237 2.93 -10.52 2.12
CA VAL A 237 3.05 -9.46 1.11
C VAL A 237 4.53 -9.33 0.73
N THR A 238 4.84 -9.45 -0.56
CA THR A 238 6.20 -9.26 -1.08
C THR A 238 6.22 -8.23 -2.21
N ASN A 239 6.85 -7.09 -1.97
CA ASN A 239 7.16 -6.13 -3.03
C ASN A 239 8.54 -6.48 -3.61
N GLU A 240 8.57 -7.21 -4.72
CA GLU A 240 9.79 -7.61 -5.42
C GLU A 240 10.33 -6.46 -6.27
N GLY A 241 9.44 -5.72 -6.94
CA GLY A 241 9.76 -4.48 -7.66
C GLY A 241 9.58 -3.21 -6.82
N PRO A 242 10.08 -2.06 -7.31
CA PRO A 242 9.97 -0.79 -6.61
C PRO A 242 8.51 -0.35 -6.48
N VAL A 243 8.17 0.30 -5.36
CA VAL A 243 6.86 0.93 -5.17
C VAL A 243 7.09 2.42 -5.02
N THR A 244 6.50 3.21 -5.93
CA THR A 244 6.70 4.65 -6.00
C THR A 244 5.36 5.39 -6.05
N THR A 245 5.20 6.38 -5.19
CA THR A 245 4.05 7.29 -5.22
C THR A 245 4.44 8.73 -5.48
N TYR A 246 3.56 9.49 -6.14
CA TYR A 246 3.87 10.84 -6.62
C TYR A 246 2.98 11.95 -6.04
N GLY A 247 1.75 11.62 -5.64
CA GLY A 247 0.73 12.58 -5.23
C GLY A 247 0.71 12.88 -3.73
N GLN A 248 -0.04 13.93 -3.36
CA GLN A 248 -0.25 14.30 -1.96
C GLN A 248 -1.02 13.19 -1.22
N ASN A 249 -0.61 12.90 0.02
CA ASN A 249 -1.19 11.86 0.87
C ASN A 249 -1.18 10.47 0.22
N ASP A 250 -0.26 10.25 -0.72
CA ASP A 250 -0.06 8.93 -1.31
C ASP A 250 0.93 8.17 -0.43
N MET A 251 0.41 7.25 0.36
CA MET A 251 1.24 6.31 1.12
C MET A 251 1.90 5.34 0.16
N VAL A 252 3.12 4.88 0.43
CA VAL A 252 3.74 3.90 -0.47
C VAL A 252 3.21 2.51 -0.14
N LEU A 253 3.34 2.13 1.14
CA LEU A 253 2.85 0.87 1.70
C LEU A 253 1.98 1.19 2.93
N ASP A 254 0.69 0.84 2.87
CA ASP A 254 -0.27 1.15 3.93
C ASP A 254 -1.03 -0.10 4.39
N ASN A 255 -1.01 -0.36 5.70
CA ASN A 255 -1.62 -1.52 6.31
C ASN A 255 -2.69 -1.16 7.35
N TRP A 256 -3.95 -1.42 7.01
CA TRP A 256 -5.11 -1.41 7.92
C TRP A 256 -5.65 -2.83 8.18
N GLY A 257 -5.15 -3.85 7.47
CA GLY A 257 -5.52 -5.26 7.63
C GLY A 257 -4.54 -6.06 8.48
N THR A 258 -4.74 -7.38 8.55
CA THR A 258 -3.83 -8.28 9.28
C THR A 258 -2.81 -8.88 8.30
N VAL A 259 -1.52 -8.68 8.55
CA VAL A 259 -0.44 -9.20 7.69
C VAL A 259 0.54 -10.03 8.51
N ASN A 260 0.78 -11.29 8.19
CA ASN A 260 1.79 -12.04 8.95
C ASN A 260 3.21 -11.58 8.61
N ARG A 261 3.54 -11.42 7.31
CA ARG A 261 4.86 -10.99 6.85
C ARG A 261 4.74 -9.96 5.73
N TRP A 262 5.41 -8.82 5.87
CA TRP A 262 5.56 -7.84 4.78
C TRP A 262 7.04 -7.70 4.43
N ILE A 263 7.39 -7.97 3.19
CA ILE A 263 8.76 -7.93 2.68
C ILE A 263 8.82 -6.98 1.49
N ALA A 264 9.61 -5.92 1.56
CA ALA A 264 9.89 -5.05 0.41
C ALA A 264 11.38 -5.14 0.06
N GLN A 265 11.68 -5.69 -1.11
CA GLN A 265 13.05 -5.99 -1.54
C GLN A 265 13.68 -4.80 -2.27
N ALA A 266 12.89 -4.13 -3.11
CA ALA A 266 13.29 -2.98 -3.91
C ALA A 266 12.97 -1.64 -3.19
N PRO A 267 13.41 -0.49 -3.75
CA PRO A 267 13.16 0.82 -3.14
C PRO A 267 11.67 1.14 -2.94
N VAL A 268 11.39 1.82 -1.82
CA VAL A 268 10.08 2.34 -1.44
C VAL A 268 10.18 3.86 -1.46
N THR A 269 9.51 4.51 -2.41
CA THR A 269 9.71 5.95 -2.68
C THR A 269 8.41 6.73 -2.69
N SER A 270 8.38 7.89 -2.05
CA SER A 270 7.27 8.85 -2.17
C SER A 270 7.77 10.24 -2.50
N TYR A 271 7.19 10.90 -3.50
CA TYR A 271 7.55 12.26 -3.90
C TYR A 271 6.56 13.34 -3.43
N GLY A 272 5.36 12.95 -3.05
CA GLY A 272 4.28 13.88 -2.74
C GLY A 272 4.24 14.32 -1.27
N PRO A 273 3.69 15.51 -0.97
CA PRO A 273 3.50 15.96 0.41
C PRO A 273 2.73 14.96 1.26
N SER A 274 3.13 14.83 2.53
CA SER A 274 2.52 13.88 3.50
C SER A 274 2.54 12.41 3.07
N GLY A 275 3.36 12.04 2.07
CA GLY A 275 3.59 10.64 1.72
C GLY A 275 4.39 9.92 2.81
N ILE A 276 4.07 8.64 3.04
CA ILE A 276 4.73 7.80 4.04
C ILE A 276 5.26 6.53 3.38
N GLY A 277 6.52 6.18 3.63
CA GLY A 277 7.14 4.97 3.07
C GLY A 277 6.44 3.69 3.54
N PHE A 278 6.25 3.54 4.85
CA PHE A 278 5.42 2.48 5.42
C PHE A 278 4.61 3.00 6.60
N VAL A 279 3.30 2.75 6.61
CA VAL A 279 2.42 3.11 7.72
C VAL A 279 1.58 1.91 8.15
N ASN A 280 1.48 1.72 9.47
CA ASN A 280 0.74 0.62 10.07
C ASN A 280 -0.33 1.12 11.04
N PHE A 281 -1.52 0.54 10.87
CA PHE A 281 -2.68 0.79 11.71
C PHE A 281 -3.31 -0.49 12.29
N SER A 282 -2.78 -1.67 11.98
CA SER A 282 -3.35 -2.96 12.37
C SER A 282 -2.27 -4.00 12.66
N ASP A 283 -2.60 -5.27 12.77
CA ASP A 283 -1.65 -6.29 13.20
C ASP A 283 -0.73 -6.73 12.07
N ILE A 284 0.58 -6.66 12.34
CA ILE A 284 1.62 -7.21 11.48
C ILE A 284 2.59 -8.08 12.25
N GLY A 285 2.90 -9.28 11.76
CA GLY A 285 3.89 -10.15 12.40
C GLY A 285 5.30 -9.58 12.28
N THR A 286 5.80 -9.49 11.03
CA THR A 286 7.14 -8.96 10.73
C THR A 286 7.11 -8.03 9.52
N LEU A 287 7.87 -6.94 9.61
CA LEU A 287 8.15 -6.02 8.51
C LEU A 287 9.64 -6.07 8.15
N THR A 288 9.96 -6.29 6.88
CA THR A 288 11.33 -6.24 6.36
C THR A 288 11.36 -5.44 5.08
N VAL A 289 12.06 -4.31 5.08
CA VAL A 289 12.24 -3.44 3.91
C VAL A 289 13.74 -3.34 3.63
N THR A 290 14.27 -4.24 2.80
CA THR A 290 15.72 -4.28 2.50
C THR A 290 16.14 -3.17 1.54
N GLY A 291 15.24 -2.76 0.65
CA GLY A 291 15.44 -1.58 -0.19
C GLY A 291 15.42 -0.29 0.66
N PRO A 292 15.99 0.82 0.17
CA PRO A 292 15.92 2.09 0.89
C PRO A 292 14.49 2.63 0.88
N ILE A 293 14.05 3.19 2.01
CA ILE A 293 12.88 4.07 2.07
C ILE A 293 13.34 5.50 1.81
N ARG A 294 12.75 6.14 0.80
CA ARG A 294 13.01 7.55 0.48
C ARG A 294 11.71 8.31 0.34
N THR A 295 11.49 9.28 1.21
CA THR A 295 10.31 10.14 1.07
C THR A 295 10.70 11.61 0.94
N PHE A 296 9.93 12.31 0.12
CA PHE A 296 10.13 13.71 -0.21
C PHE A 296 8.81 14.46 -0.04
N GLY A 297 8.93 15.76 0.23
CA GLY A 297 7.79 16.65 0.37
C GLY A 297 7.48 16.98 1.82
N ARG A 298 6.75 18.07 2.01
CA ARG A 298 6.40 18.56 3.34
C ARG A 298 5.61 17.50 4.12
N GLY A 299 6.02 17.25 5.35
CA GLY A 299 5.37 16.31 6.25
C GLY A 299 5.56 14.84 5.91
N ALA A 300 6.46 14.52 4.96
CA ALA A 300 6.74 13.17 4.51
C ALA A 300 7.38 12.31 5.61
N ARG A 301 7.15 10.99 5.60
CA ARG A 301 7.65 10.11 6.67
C ARG A 301 8.24 8.82 6.15
N GLY A 302 9.20 8.25 6.87
CA GLY A 302 9.81 6.99 6.50
C GLY A 302 8.93 5.82 6.97
N PHE A 303 8.77 5.71 8.28
CA PHE A 303 8.03 4.63 8.92
C PHE A 303 7.17 5.13 10.09
N ASN A 304 5.90 4.69 10.13
CA ASN A 304 4.95 4.99 11.19
C ASN A 304 4.29 3.71 11.74
N LEU A 305 4.34 3.55 13.07
CA LEU A 305 3.50 2.60 13.80
C LEU A 305 2.49 3.36 14.65
N TYR A 306 1.27 3.54 14.11
CA TYR A 306 0.24 4.33 14.77
C TYR A 306 -0.72 3.50 15.61
N GLU A 307 -1.15 2.35 15.10
CA GLU A 307 -2.09 1.44 15.76
C GLU A 307 -1.71 -0.02 15.47
N GLY A 308 -2.40 -0.95 16.13
CA GLY A 308 -2.15 -2.38 16.02
C GLY A 308 -0.88 -2.86 16.73
N THR A 309 -0.47 -4.08 16.41
CA THR A 309 0.76 -4.71 16.92
C THR A 309 1.76 -4.98 15.81
N MET A 310 3.04 -4.92 16.15
CA MET A 310 4.13 -5.31 15.25
C MET A 310 5.18 -6.11 16.03
N GLY A 311 5.53 -7.31 15.54
CA GLY A 311 6.53 -8.16 16.18
C GLY A 311 7.96 -7.66 16.02
N SER A 312 8.35 -7.29 14.80
CA SER A 312 9.64 -6.65 14.51
C SER A 312 9.61 -5.86 13.21
N ALA A 313 10.51 -4.87 13.10
CA ALA A 313 10.74 -4.09 11.90
C ALA A 313 12.23 -4.06 11.53
N HIS A 314 12.55 -4.37 10.27
CA HIS A 314 13.91 -4.32 9.73
C HIS A 314 13.95 -3.48 8.45
N PHE A 315 14.91 -2.55 8.36
CA PHE A 315 15.06 -1.63 7.24
C PHE A 315 16.51 -1.60 6.73
N GLY A 316 16.70 -1.44 5.42
CA GLY A 316 18.01 -1.20 4.84
C GLY A 316 18.55 0.20 5.20
N ALA A 317 17.80 1.25 4.85
CA ALA A 317 18.07 2.63 5.22
C ALA A 317 16.80 3.48 5.10
N ILE A 318 16.73 4.58 5.84
CA ILE A 318 15.59 5.52 5.79
C ILE A 318 16.11 6.94 5.54
N ALA A 319 15.59 7.59 4.51
CA ALA A 319 15.87 8.99 4.21
C ALA A 319 14.56 9.75 3.98
N THR A 320 14.36 10.85 4.73
CA THR A 320 13.17 11.69 4.58
C THR A 320 13.57 13.14 4.33
N HIS A 321 12.83 13.81 3.45
CA HIS A 321 13.14 15.17 3.00
C HIS A 321 11.89 16.05 2.98
N GLY A 322 11.97 17.21 3.60
CA GLY A 322 10.93 18.24 3.61
C GLY A 322 10.58 18.72 5.01
N ASP A 323 10.00 19.90 5.12
CA ASP A 323 9.67 20.46 6.43
C ASP A 323 8.61 19.61 7.15
N GLY A 324 8.82 19.35 8.44
CA GLY A 324 7.98 18.46 9.24
C GLY A 324 8.12 16.98 8.90
N SER A 325 9.18 16.58 8.17
CA SER A 325 9.40 15.19 7.80
C SER A 325 9.92 14.34 8.96
N ILE A 326 9.51 13.08 9.06
CA ILE A 326 9.92 12.21 10.17
C ILE A 326 10.48 10.88 9.66
N GLY A 327 11.70 10.52 10.07
CA GLY A 327 12.31 9.23 9.72
C GLY A 327 11.50 8.04 10.25
N ILE A 328 11.44 7.91 11.58
CA ILE A 328 10.63 6.90 12.27
C ILE A 328 9.75 7.56 13.32
N GLN A 329 8.47 7.20 13.38
CA GLN A 329 7.58 7.58 14.48
C GLN A 329 6.80 6.39 15.03
N LEU A 330 6.89 6.19 16.35
CA LEU A 330 6.24 5.07 17.04
C LEU A 330 5.27 5.59 18.10
N ALA A 331 4.02 5.16 18.01
CA ALA A 331 2.97 5.44 19.00
C ALA A 331 2.45 4.16 19.70
N LYS A 332 3.03 3.00 19.38
CA LYS A 332 2.73 1.70 20.00
C LYS A 332 4.02 0.96 20.36
N PRO A 333 3.95 -0.04 21.27
CA PRO A 333 5.09 -0.91 21.55
C PRO A 333 5.52 -1.71 20.31
N LEU A 334 6.83 -1.82 20.13
CA LEU A 334 7.49 -2.59 19.08
C LEU A 334 8.75 -3.24 19.69
N PRO A 335 8.80 -4.58 19.81
CA PRO A 335 9.93 -5.25 20.46
C PRO A 335 11.28 -4.88 19.83
N GLU A 336 11.37 -4.84 18.51
CA GLU A 336 12.63 -4.60 17.81
C GLU A 336 12.48 -3.75 16.55
N VAL A 337 13.36 -2.74 16.45
CA VAL A 337 13.62 -1.98 15.23
C VAL A 337 15.10 -2.10 14.88
N THR A 338 15.38 -2.58 13.68
CA THR A 338 16.74 -2.65 13.12
C THR A 338 16.79 -1.87 11.81
N VAL A 339 17.77 -0.99 11.67
CA VAL A 339 18.13 -0.31 10.42
C VAL A 339 19.59 -0.65 10.11
N ASP A 340 19.88 -1.24 8.96
CA ASP A 340 21.26 -1.66 8.62
C ASP A 340 22.17 -0.45 8.36
N GLY A 341 21.64 0.57 7.69
CA GLY A 341 22.33 1.81 7.35
C GLY A 341 21.92 2.97 8.25
N ASP A 342 21.79 4.15 7.64
CA ASP A 342 21.45 5.39 8.33
C ASP A 342 19.93 5.61 8.42
N ILE A 343 19.54 6.39 9.44
CA ILE A 343 18.30 7.15 9.44
C ILE A 343 18.67 8.62 9.22
N SER A 344 18.23 9.21 8.12
CA SER A 344 18.52 10.60 7.76
C SER A 344 17.24 11.39 7.53
N THR A 345 17.20 12.61 8.05
CA THR A 345 16.04 13.50 7.92
C THR A 345 16.50 14.93 7.64
N ALA A 346 16.03 15.51 6.54
CA ALA A 346 16.40 16.86 6.12
C ALA A 346 15.15 17.73 5.97
N GLY A 347 15.09 18.84 6.70
CA GLY A 347 13.96 19.78 6.67
C GLY A 347 13.79 20.51 7.99
N GLY A 348 13.03 21.60 8.00
CA GLY A 348 12.68 22.37 9.19
C GLY A 348 11.31 22.00 9.74
N ALA A 349 10.58 22.99 10.26
CA ALA A 349 9.20 22.83 10.73
C ALA A 349 8.17 23.10 9.62
N GLY A 350 7.14 22.26 9.54
CA GLY A 350 6.11 22.37 8.50
C GLY A 350 4.83 21.59 8.82
N LEU A 351 3.82 21.77 7.97
CA LEU A 351 2.55 21.03 8.08
C LEU A 351 2.71 19.58 7.63
N SER A 352 2.25 18.65 8.47
CA SER A 352 2.21 17.22 8.22
C SER A 352 0.81 16.66 8.50
N LEU A 353 0.40 15.64 7.74
CA LEU A 353 -0.85 14.92 7.98
C LEU A 353 -0.67 13.88 9.11
N VAL A 354 -1.52 13.94 10.12
CA VAL A 354 -1.61 12.94 11.20
C VAL A 354 -3.06 12.51 11.32
N LYS A 355 -3.38 11.27 10.92
CA LYS A 355 -4.73 10.68 11.06
C LYS A 355 -5.86 11.62 10.56
N GLY A 356 -5.71 12.15 9.35
CA GLY A 356 -6.69 13.07 8.74
C GLY A 356 -6.59 14.55 9.17
N VAL A 357 -5.63 14.92 10.04
CA VAL A 357 -5.50 16.29 10.56
C VAL A 357 -4.15 16.91 10.21
N GLN A 358 -4.16 18.13 9.66
CA GLN A 358 -2.95 18.92 9.40
C GLN A 358 -2.37 19.46 10.71
N THR A 359 -1.13 19.10 11.01
CA THR A 359 -0.43 19.44 12.25
C THR A 359 0.93 20.07 11.93
N TRP A 360 1.30 21.13 12.64
CA TRP A 360 2.64 21.72 12.52
C TRP A 360 3.65 20.88 13.31
N LEU A 361 4.64 20.29 12.62
CA LEU A 361 5.66 19.43 13.20
C LEU A 361 7.06 19.88 12.77
N LYS A 362 8.05 19.66 13.64
CA LYS A 362 9.47 19.75 13.25
C LYS A 362 9.88 18.49 12.50
N ALA A 363 10.91 18.61 11.67
CA ALA A 363 11.53 17.42 11.12
C ALA A 363 12.29 16.67 12.22
N VAL A 364 12.20 15.34 12.26
CA VAL A 364 12.79 14.52 13.33
C VAL A 364 13.31 13.20 12.76
N GLY A 365 14.49 12.75 13.18
CA GLY A 365 15.04 11.45 12.78
C GLY A 365 14.23 10.29 13.35
N VAL A 366 14.11 10.24 14.69
CA VAL A 366 13.32 9.22 15.41
C VAL A 366 12.45 9.89 16.48
N SER A 367 11.14 9.61 16.48
CA SER A 367 10.18 10.16 17.44
C SER A 367 9.41 9.04 18.14
N ILE A 368 9.70 8.82 19.42
CA ILE A 368 8.95 7.91 20.29
C ILE A 368 7.88 8.74 21.01
N ARG A 369 6.61 8.53 20.63
CA ARG A 369 5.46 9.24 21.18
C ARG A 369 4.97 8.55 22.46
N PRO A 370 4.14 9.20 23.29
CA PRO A 370 3.50 8.53 24.43
C PRO A 370 2.78 7.24 24.01
N GLY A 371 3.03 6.14 24.71
CA GLY A 371 2.53 4.79 24.37
C GLY A 371 3.40 4.06 23.33
N GLY A 372 4.33 4.74 22.67
CA GLY A 372 5.39 4.14 21.87
C GLY A 372 6.46 3.56 22.77
N ALA A 373 6.88 2.33 22.54
CA ALA A 373 7.98 1.74 23.29
C ALA A 373 8.79 0.83 22.39
N VAL A 374 10.12 0.81 22.56
CA VAL A 374 10.99 -0.10 21.83
C VAL A 374 11.88 -0.85 22.79
N ASP A 375 11.96 -2.18 22.72
CA ASP A 375 12.87 -2.92 23.60
C ASP A 375 14.31 -2.86 23.07
N ARG A 376 14.48 -2.95 21.75
CA ARG A 376 15.77 -2.78 21.07
C ARG A 376 15.68 -1.92 19.82
N LEU A 377 16.43 -0.82 19.80
CA LEU A 377 16.65 0.02 18.63
C LEU A 377 18.11 -0.11 18.17
N SER A 378 18.32 -0.69 17.00
CA SER A 378 19.63 -0.84 16.37
C SER A 378 19.67 -0.08 15.04
N VAL A 379 20.65 0.80 14.88
CA VAL A 379 20.91 1.53 13.62
C VAL A 379 22.38 1.33 13.30
N GLY A 380 22.71 0.57 12.26
CA GLY A 380 24.09 0.22 11.91
C GLY A 380 24.93 1.43 11.48
N GLY A 381 24.27 2.47 10.94
CA GLY A 381 24.85 3.78 10.69
C GLY A 381 24.63 4.78 11.84
N ALA A 382 24.28 6.00 11.47
CA ALA A 382 23.92 7.10 12.36
C ALA A 382 22.43 7.47 12.22
N ILE A 383 21.92 8.14 13.25
CA ILE A 383 20.66 8.89 13.17
C ILE A 383 21.04 10.36 12.99
N ARG A 384 20.59 10.99 11.90
CA ARG A 384 21.03 12.34 11.52
C ARG A 384 19.88 13.27 11.16
N THR A 385 19.98 14.52 11.59
CA THR A 385 19.20 15.63 11.04
C THR A 385 20.10 16.75 10.54
N THR A 386 19.68 17.42 9.46
CA THR A 386 20.43 18.53 8.82
C THR A 386 19.65 19.83 8.72
N GLY A 387 18.39 19.88 9.15
CA GLY A 387 17.62 21.13 9.21
C GLY A 387 17.97 21.99 10.42
N ASP A 388 17.64 23.27 10.35
CA ASP A 388 17.79 24.22 11.46
C ASP A 388 16.61 24.15 12.43
N ASP A 389 16.84 24.48 13.70
CA ASP A 389 15.85 24.52 14.78
C ASP A 389 15.07 23.19 14.97
N VAL A 390 15.70 22.04 14.71
CA VAL A 390 15.08 20.70 14.83
C VAL A 390 15.72 19.83 15.91
N VAL A 391 15.15 18.64 16.11
CA VAL A 391 15.62 17.65 17.08
C VAL A 391 15.89 16.33 16.35
N THR A 392 17.05 15.70 16.59
CA THR A 392 17.37 14.44 15.91
C THR A 392 16.57 13.26 16.47
N VAL A 393 16.43 13.17 17.79
CA VAL A 393 15.66 12.12 18.46
C VAL A 393 14.76 12.71 19.55
N GLU A 394 13.47 12.37 19.52
CA GLU A 394 12.50 12.67 20.58
C GLU A 394 12.08 11.39 21.30
N ILE A 395 12.13 11.41 22.64
CA ILE A 395 11.82 10.26 23.48
C ILE A 395 10.82 10.67 24.58
N ALA A 396 9.53 10.45 24.33
CA ALA A 396 8.48 10.70 25.33
C ALA A 396 8.18 9.48 26.23
N ASP A 397 8.70 8.32 25.86
CA ASP A 397 8.41 7.03 26.49
C ASP A 397 9.59 6.05 26.25
N ARG A 398 9.45 4.76 26.56
CA ARG A 398 10.60 3.86 26.76
C ARG A 398 11.34 3.46 25.47
N VAL A 399 12.68 3.55 25.51
CA VAL A 399 13.57 2.73 24.67
C VAL A 399 14.51 1.92 25.56
N GLY A 400 14.43 0.59 25.47
CA GLY A 400 15.13 -0.33 26.38
C GLY A 400 16.63 -0.40 26.14
N SER A 401 17.04 -0.65 24.90
CA SER A 401 18.45 -0.76 24.52
C SER A 401 18.73 -0.09 23.18
N TRP A 402 19.92 0.50 23.08
CA TRP A 402 20.39 1.23 21.91
C TRP A 402 21.66 0.58 21.36
N SER A 403 21.77 0.53 20.03
CA SER A 403 23.02 0.24 19.32
C SER A 403 23.10 1.14 18.09
N VAL A 404 23.82 2.26 18.21
CA VAL A 404 23.99 3.25 17.15
C VAL A 404 25.47 3.65 17.05
N PRO A 405 26.35 2.81 16.47
CA PRO A 405 27.79 3.07 16.40
C PRO A 405 28.12 4.36 15.63
N GLY A 406 27.30 4.78 14.67
CA GLY A 406 27.46 6.05 13.98
C GLY A 406 27.09 7.29 14.82
N GLY A 407 26.43 7.09 15.96
CA GLY A 407 25.94 8.13 16.87
C GLY A 407 24.65 8.80 16.42
N ILE A 408 24.14 9.67 17.29
CA ILE A 408 23.03 10.60 17.04
C ILE A 408 23.64 11.97 16.73
N ARG A 409 23.33 12.54 15.55
CA ARG A 409 23.97 13.76 15.05
C ARG A 409 22.94 14.81 14.64
N ALA A 410 22.94 15.94 15.33
CA ALA A 410 22.23 17.15 14.90
C ALA A 410 23.22 18.08 14.20
N GLU A 411 23.05 18.28 12.90
CA GLU A 411 24.02 19.00 12.05
C GLU A 411 23.57 20.42 11.67
N GLY A 412 22.29 20.78 11.86
CA GLY A 412 21.78 22.13 11.56
C GLY A 412 21.95 23.14 12.69
N GLU A 413 21.73 24.42 12.37
CA GLU A 413 21.84 25.54 13.32
C GLU A 413 20.74 25.45 14.38
N ASN A 414 21.08 25.73 15.65
CA ASN A 414 20.19 25.61 16.82
C ASN A 414 19.46 24.25 16.94
N SER A 415 20.00 23.19 16.34
CA SER A 415 19.40 21.86 16.39
C SER A 415 19.99 21.02 17.50
N ASP A 416 19.13 20.28 18.20
CA ASP A 416 19.49 19.48 19.37
C ASP A 416 19.60 18.00 19.04
N GLY A 417 20.46 17.29 19.77
CA GLY A 417 20.68 15.86 19.58
C GLY A 417 19.49 15.01 20.03
N VAL A 418 19.20 15.02 21.34
CA VAL A 418 18.14 14.21 21.95
C VAL A 418 17.28 15.06 22.86
N HIS A 419 15.96 14.98 22.70
CA HIS A 419 14.98 15.49 23.66
C HIS A 419 14.33 14.33 24.40
N VAL A 420 14.30 14.42 25.73
CA VAL A 420 13.65 13.44 26.59
C VAL A 420 12.53 14.12 27.36
N SER A 421 11.36 13.50 27.37
CA SER A 421 10.19 13.93 28.14
C SER A 421 9.44 12.72 28.69
N GLY A 422 8.54 12.96 29.65
CA GLY A 422 7.66 11.92 30.19
C GLY A 422 8.44 10.75 30.83
N ALA A 423 8.22 9.54 30.31
CA ALA A 423 8.87 8.32 30.80
C ALA A 423 10.14 7.95 29.99
N GLY A 424 10.56 8.83 29.08
CA GLY A 424 11.76 8.63 28.27
C GLY A 424 13.04 8.60 29.08
N THR A 425 14.09 8.02 28.49
CA THR A 425 15.44 8.03 29.07
C THR A 425 16.47 8.37 28.00
N VAL A 426 17.53 9.04 28.42
CA VAL A 426 18.66 9.36 27.54
C VAL A 426 19.30 8.06 27.02
N PRO A 427 19.60 7.95 25.71
CA PRO A 427 20.33 6.83 25.14
C PRO A 427 21.66 6.58 25.87
N THR A 428 21.87 5.37 26.37
CA THR A 428 23.13 4.99 27.01
C THR A 428 24.07 4.36 25.98
N ASN A 429 25.38 4.61 26.12
CA ASN A 429 26.43 4.07 25.23
C ASN A 429 26.27 4.46 23.74
N VAL A 430 25.59 5.56 23.46
CA VAL A 430 25.48 6.17 22.12
C VAL A 430 26.19 7.52 22.17
N THR A 431 27.03 7.80 21.18
CA THR A 431 27.61 9.14 21.04
C THR A 431 26.54 10.09 20.52
N ILE A 432 26.27 11.17 21.25
CA ILE A 432 25.31 12.21 20.86
C ILE A 432 26.11 13.48 20.61
N THR A 433 25.88 14.11 19.45
CA THR A 433 26.55 15.36 19.07
C THR A 433 25.56 16.31 18.42
N ALA A 434 25.47 17.53 18.94
CA ALA A 434 24.84 18.68 18.31
C ALA A 434 25.92 19.69 17.90
N ALA A 435 25.97 20.06 16.62
CA ALA A 435 26.97 20.99 16.13
C ALA A 435 26.76 22.43 16.65
N HIS A 436 25.50 22.82 16.85
CA HIS A 436 25.10 24.19 17.20
C HIS A 436 24.10 24.29 18.37
N GLY A 437 23.42 23.20 18.73
CA GLY A 437 22.49 23.12 19.85
C GLY A 437 23.05 22.36 21.06
N ALA A 438 22.13 21.81 21.86
CA ALA A 438 22.46 20.95 22.99
C ALA A 438 22.49 19.47 22.56
N ASP A 439 23.46 18.71 23.07
CA ASP A 439 23.49 17.26 22.85
C ASP A 439 22.23 16.60 23.44
N ILE A 440 21.84 17.00 24.66
CA ILE A 440 20.71 16.46 25.40
C ILE A 440 19.90 17.59 26.01
N VAL A 441 18.59 17.53 25.85
CA VAL A 441 17.60 18.37 26.54
C VAL A 441 16.64 17.45 27.27
N GLU A 442 16.56 17.60 28.60
CA GLU A 442 15.55 16.92 29.42
C GLU A 442 14.46 17.95 29.75
N GLU A 443 13.24 17.69 29.29
CA GLU A 443 12.09 18.50 29.69
C GLU A 443 11.63 18.00 31.06
N ASP A 444 11.76 18.87 32.08
CA ASP A 444 11.17 18.61 33.39
C ASP A 444 9.69 18.27 33.19
N SER A 445 9.26 17.13 33.72
CA SER A 445 7.85 16.79 33.84
C SER A 445 7.18 17.78 34.80
N ALA A 446 6.87 18.97 34.29
CA ALA A 446 6.22 20.02 35.02
C ALA A 446 4.73 19.68 35.16
N GLY A 447 4.38 19.06 36.29
CA GLY A 447 3.06 19.17 36.95
C GLY A 447 1.92 18.38 36.36
#